data_AF-A0A7C7DRV1-F1
#
_entry.id   AF-A0A7C7DRV1-F1
#
_cell.length_a   1.000
_cell.length_b   1.000
_cell.length_c   1.000
_cell.angle_alpha   90.00
_cell.angle_beta   90.00
_cell.angle_gamma   90.00
#
_symmetry.space_group_name_H-M   'P 1'
#
loop_
_entity.id
_entity.type
_entity.pdbx_description
1 polymer ?
#
loop_
_entity_poly.entity_id
_entity_poly.type
_entity_poly.pdbx_seq_one_letter_code
_entity_poly.pdbx_strand_id
1 'polypeptide(L)'
;MKIAITGKGGVGKTTLAAGLVKLFARRGFQVYAVDADPDISLGTTLGVAEEELKFQPPLIEMKELIKERTGAGGGFYILNPQVDDVLDKYSIDLDGIKLLRMGGFKNAGSSCYCPENAFLNAVVNSLLLGKHDVVILDFGAGIEHLTRGTARGVDLMLIVTEPTKVSVDTARVIQKLAQEMGVPKIKVVGNKVRTEREKNFLRDSFKPEEL
;
A
#
# COMPACT_ATOMS: atom_id res chain seq x y z
N MET A 1 -2.89 4.89 13.61
CA MET A 1 -3.82 5.03 12.47
C MET A 1 -3.22 4.39 11.23
N LYS A 2 -3.88 3.39 10.65
CA LYS A 2 -3.41 2.62 9.50
C LYS A 2 -4.39 2.78 8.34
N ILE A 3 -3.96 3.40 7.25
CA ILE A 3 -4.81 3.67 6.08
C ILE A 3 -4.25 2.90 4.89
N ALA A 4 -5.10 2.08 4.27
CA ALA A 4 -4.81 1.41 3.00
C ALA A 4 -5.50 2.15 1.86
N ILE A 5 -4.80 2.36 0.75
CA ILE A 5 -5.33 3.02 -0.44
C ILE A 5 -5.23 2.06 -1.60
N THR A 6 -6.35 1.83 -2.27
CA THR A 6 -6.48 0.90 -3.40
C THR A 6 -7.46 1.45 -4.43
N GLY A 7 -7.61 0.80 -5.57
CA GLY A 7 -8.45 1.23 -6.68
C GLY A 7 -7.92 0.73 -8.02
N LYS A 8 -8.61 1.09 -9.09
CA LYS A 8 -8.17 0.76 -10.45
C LYS A 8 -6.83 1.45 -10.78
N GLY A 9 -6.04 0.87 -11.69
CA GLY A 9 -4.83 1.52 -12.21
C GLY A 9 -5.11 2.92 -12.77
N GLY A 10 -4.23 3.89 -12.49
CA GLY A 10 -4.32 5.25 -13.06
C GLY A 10 -5.36 6.19 -12.45
N VAL A 11 -6.16 5.76 -11.46
CA VAL A 11 -7.22 6.61 -10.86
C VAL A 11 -6.70 7.69 -9.89
N GLY A 12 -5.39 7.74 -9.62
CA GLY A 12 -4.76 8.73 -8.74
C GLY A 12 -4.59 8.32 -7.28
N LYS A 13 -4.44 7.00 -7.02
CA LYS A 13 -4.19 6.42 -5.68
C LYS A 13 -2.96 7.03 -5.01
N THR A 14 -1.82 6.97 -5.69
CA THR A 14 -0.54 7.50 -5.21
C THR A 14 -0.59 8.99 -4.93
N THR A 15 -1.32 9.77 -5.74
CA THR A 15 -1.52 11.21 -5.48
C THR A 15 -2.29 11.44 -4.18
N LEU A 16 -3.36 10.69 -3.95
CA LEU A 16 -4.11 10.74 -2.69
C LEU A 16 -3.23 10.30 -1.51
N ALA A 17 -2.46 9.21 -1.68
CA ALA A 17 -1.54 8.69 -0.68
C ALA A 17 -0.49 9.74 -0.27
N ALA A 18 0.20 10.34 -1.24
CA ALA A 18 1.18 11.40 -1.00
C ALA A 18 0.56 12.62 -0.29
N GLY A 19 -0.65 13.01 -0.69
CA GLY A 19 -1.39 14.09 -0.03
C GLY A 19 -1.68 13.79 1.44
N LEU A 20 -2.15 12.59 1.75
CA LEU A 20 -2.40 12.15 3.14
C LEU A 20 -1.11 12.06 3.95
N VAL A 21 -0.05 11.50 3.37
CA VAL A 21 1.28 11.42 4.01
C VAL A 21 1.77 12.81 4.41
N LYS A 22 1.80 13.77 3.46
CA LYS A 22 2.23 15.14 3.74
C LYS A 22 1.30 15.84 4.73
N LEU A 23 -0.01 15.58 4.69
CA LEU A 23 -0.96 16.16 5.64
C LEU A 23 -0.70 15.69 7.08
N PHE A 24 -0.49 14.40 7.30
CA PHE A 24 -0.18 13.87 8.63
C PHE A 24 1.18 14.33 9.12
N ALA A 25 2.22 14.31 8.26
CA ALA A 25 3.55 14.80 8.60
C ALA A 25 3.53 16.28 9.02
N ARG A 26 2.81 17.14 8.27
CA ARG A 26 2.63 18.56 8.61
C ARG A 26 1.90 18.79 9.93
N ARG A 27 1.12 17.82 10.40
CA ARG A 27 0.46 17.85 11.72
C ARG A 27 1.35 17.32 12.85
N GLY A 28 2.61 17.00 12.56
CA GLY A 28 3.60 16.56 13.55
C GLY A 28 3.59 15.06 13.83
N PHE A 29 2.86 14.26 13.04
CA PHE A 29 2.89 12.80 13.18
C PHE A 29 4.10 12.22 12.45
N GLN A 30 4.72 11.18 13.02
CA GLN A 30 5.62 10.31 12.26
C GLN A 30 4.79 9.41 11.34
N VAL A 31 5.05 9.50 10.03
CA VAL A 31 4.28 8.79 9.00
C VAL A 31 5.12 7.76 8.30
N TYR A 32 4.70 6.50 8.34
CA TYR A 32 5.26 5.44 7.50
C TYR A 32 4.49 5.42 6.18
N ALA A 33 5.15 5.85 5.10
CA ALA A 33 4.61 5.83 3.75
C ALA A 33 5.12 4.57 3.04
N VAL A 34 4.22 3.67 2.66
CA VAL A 34 4.58 2.36 2.12
C VAL A 34 4.12 2.27 0.68
N ASP A 35 5.09 2.12 -0.22
CA ASP A 35 4.86 1.97 -1.66
C ASP A 35 4.87 0.48 -2.02
N ALA A 36 3.67 -0.10 -2.16
CA ALA A 36 3.45 -1.49 -2.52
C ALA A 36 2.95 -1.63 -3.97
N ASP A 37 3.03 -0.58 -4.79
CA ASP A 37 2.71 -0.64 -6.21
C ASP A 37 3.95 -1.12 -7.01
N PRO A 38 3.81 -2.08 -7.96
CA PRO A 38 4.88 -2.42 -8.90
C PRO A 38 5.51 -1.23 -9.64
N ASP A 39 4.74 -0.16 -9.88
CA ASP A 39 5.21 1.03 -10.60
C ASP A 39 6.05 1.97 -9.70
N ILE A 40 6.05 1.75 -8.37
CA ILE A 40 6.86 2.41 -7.33
C ILE A 40 6.97 3.94 -7.53
N SER A 41 5.82 4.61 -7.51
CA SER A 41 5.70 6.03 -7.85
C SER A 41 5.50 6.96 -6.64
N LEU A 42 5.34 6.43 -5.43
CA LEU A 42 5.05 7.23 -4.23
C LEU A 42 6.23 8.10 -3.83
N GLY A 43 7.46 7.56 -3.90
CA GLY A 43 8.68 8.32 -3.58
C GLY A 43 8.84 9.56 -4.46
N THR A 44 8.71 9.39 -5.77
CA THR A 44 8.75 10.50 -6.73
C THR A 44 7.63 11.50 -6.45
N THR A 45 6.42 11.03 -6.15
CA THR A 45 5.27 11.89 -5.83
C THR A 45 5.48 12.69 -4.53
N LEU A 46 6.22 12.14 -3.57
CA LEU A 46 6.59 12.81 -2.31
C LEU A 46 7.75 13.82 -2.47
N GLY A 47 8.40 13.84 -3.63
CA GLY A 47 9.50 14.74 -3.98
C GLY A 47 10.89 14.23 -3.60
N VAL A 48 11.06 12.91 -3.46
CA VAL A 48 12.37 12.30 -3.20
C VAL A 48 13.27 12.43 -4.42
N ALA A 49 14.55 12.77 -4.21
CA ALA A 49 15.52 12.87 -5.28
C ALA A 49 15.75 11.50 -5.95
N GLU A 50 15.98 11.48 -7.26
CA GLU A 50 16.17 10.24 -8.01
C GLU A 50 17.41 9.47 -7.51
N GLU A 51 18.44 10.19 -7.07
CA GLU A 51 19.66 9.62 -6.50
C GLU A 51 19.38 8.87 -5.19
N GLU A 52 18.53 9.42 -4.31
CA GLU A 52 18.12 8.77 -3.06
C GLU A 52 17.27 7.54 -3.34
N LEU A 53 16.36 7.62 -4.32
CA LEU A 53 15.57 6.46 -4.77
C LEU A 53 16.46 5.37 -5.40
N LYS A 54 17.56 5.73 -6.07
CA LYS A 54 18.51 4.74 -6.60
C LYS A 54 19.35 4.11 -5.50
N PHE A 55 19.75 4.90 -4.50
CA PHE A 55 20.54 4.42 -3.37
C PHE A 55 19.75 3.44 -2.50
N GLN A 56 18.44 3.68 -2.34
CA GLN A 56 17.56 2.83 -1.57
C GLN A 56 16.59 2.05 -2.48
N PRO A 57 17.00 0.87 -2.99
CA PRO A 57 16.18 0.07 -3.89
C PRO A 57 14.93 -0.48 -3.18
N PRO A 58 13.94 -0.96 -3.96
CA PRO A 58 12.78 -1.64 -3.40
C PRO A 58 13.17 -2.90 -2.61
N LEU A 59 12.46 -3.19 -1.53
CA LEU A 59 12.69 -4.36 -0.67
C LEU A 59 12.68 -5.68 -1.46
N ILE A 60 11.81 -5.80 -2.46
CA ILE A 60 11.71 -6.99 -3.33
C ILE A 60 13.00 -7.27 -4.12
N GLU A 61 13.87 -6.28 -4.31
CA GLU A 61 15.13 -6.42 -5.03
C GLU A 61 16.30 -6.79 -4.12
N MET A 62 16.10 -6.74 -2.80
CA MET A 62 17.14 -7.03 -1.79
C MET A 62 17.29 -8.54 -1.55
N LYS A 63 17.77 -9.26 -2.56
CA LYS A 63 17.86 -10.73 -2.56
C LYS A 63 18.63 -11.29 -1.36
N GLU A 64 19.76 -10.70 -1.00
CA GLU A 64 20.57 -11.17 0.14
C GLU A 64 19.84 -10.99 1.47
N LEU A 65 19.14 -9.86 1.67
CA LEU A 65 18.33 -9.62 2.86
C LEU A 65 17.17 -10.62 2.95
N ILE A 66 16.46 -10.82 1.84
CA ILE A 66 15.36 -11.80 1.76
C ILE A 66 15.90 -13.19 2.10
N LYS A 67 17.04 -13.58 1.54
CA LYS A 67 17.69 -14.86 1.79
C LYS A 67 18.08 -15.03 3.26
N GLU A 68 18.72 -14.04 3.85
CA GLU A 68 19.11 -13.99 5.26
C GLU A 68 17.88 -14.17 6.17
N ARG A 69 16.78 -13.47 5.86
CA ARG A 69 15.57 -13.45 6.68
C ARG A 69 14.71 -14.70 6.54
N THR A 70 14.62 -15.26 5.34
CA THR A 70 13.73 -16.39 5.02
C THR A 70 14.43 -17.76 5.06
N GLY A 71 15.77 -17.78 5.11
CA GLY A 71 16.55 -19.00 4.97
C GLY A 71 16.56 -19.57 3.54
N ALA A 72 16.13 -18.80 2.55
CA ALA A 72 16.07 -19.26 1.16
C ALA A 72 17.44 -19.77 0.67
N GLY A 73 17.44 -20.88 -0.08
CA GLY A 73 18.67 -21.56 -0.50
C GLY A 73 19.35 -22.42 0.58
N GLY A 74 18.81 -22.47 1.80
CA GLY A 74 19.09 -23.50 2.80
C GLY A 74 18.07 -24.66 2.75
N GLY A 75 18.29 -25.69 3.58
CA GLY A 75 17.37 -26.83 3.69
C GLY A 75 16.06 -26.53 4.46
N PHE A 76 15.97 -25.37 5.10
CA PHE A 76 14.81 -24.95 5.92
C PHE A 76 14.27 -23.60 5.44
N TYR A 77 12.95 -23.45 5.51
CA TYR A 77 12.23 -22.28 5.02
C TYR A 77 11.46 -21.59 6.15
N ILE A 78 11.75 -20.32 6.40
CA ILE A 78 11.13 -19.51 7.47
C ILE A 78 9.89 -18.81 6.92
N LEU A 79 8.72 -19.23 7.39
CA LEU A 79 7.43 -18.68 6.94
C LEU A 79 7.08 -17.32 7.55
N ASN A 80 7.65 -16.99 8.72
CA ASN A 80 7.40 -15.73 9.42
C ASN A 80 8.73 -15.08 9.84
N PRO A 81 9.44 -14.45 8.90
CA PRO A 81 10.73 -13.83 9.17
C PRO A 81 10.60 -12.63 10.11
N GLN A 82 11.62 -12.40 10.95
CA GLN A 82 11.71 -11.22 11.82
C GLN A 82 12.15 -10.01 11.00
N VAL A 83 11.36 -8.94 10.97
CA VAL A 83 11.59 -7.78 10.08
C VAL A 83 11.50 -6.43 10.81
N ASP A 84 11.54 -6.42 12.13
CA ASP A 84 11.35 -5.21 12.92
C ASP A 84 12.44 -4.16 12.63
N ASP A 85 13.66 -4.59 12.35
CA ASP A 85 14.77 -3.69 12.00
C ASP A 85 14.70 -3.19 10.55
N VAL A 86 13.91 -3.84 9.70
CA VAL A 86 13.82 -3.49 8.27
C VAL A 86 13.20 -2.12 8.08
N LEU A 87 12.18 -1.81 8.89
CA LEU A 87 11.41 -0.57 8.79
C LEU A 87 12.26 0.67 9.10
N ASP A 88 13.29 0.53 9.93
CA ASP A 88 14.17 1.64 10.32
C ASP A 88 15.43 1.72 9.44
N LYS A 89 15.98 0.57 9.02
CA LYS A 89 17.23 0.55 8.23
C LYS A 89 17.02 0.83 6.75
N TYR A 90 15.86 0.46 6.21
CA TYR A 90 15.61 0.48 4.77
C TYR A 90 14.53 1.50 4.37
N SER A 91 14.18 2.42 5.27
CA SER A 91 13.33 3.57 4.96
C SER A 91 14.17 4.78 4.50
N ILE A 92 13.60 5.59 3.61
CA ILE A 92 14.11 6.93 3.30
C ILE A 92 13.42 7.92 4.26
N ASP A 93 14.22 8.68 5.01
CA ASP A 93 13.73 9.70 5.93
C ASP A 93 13.49 11.04 5.21
N LEU A 94 12.29 11.61 5.37
CA LEU A 94 11.86 12.86 4.74
C LEU A 94 11.02 13.68 5.72
N ASP A 95 11.66 14.45 6.59
CA ASP A 95 11.01 15.40 7.52
C ASP A 95 9.72 14.86 8.19
N GLY A 96 9.88 13.81 9.00
CA GLY A 96 8.76 13.16 9.70
C GLY A 96 8.05 12.07 8.88
N ILE A 97 8.49 11.80 7.66
CA ILE A 97 8.03 10.68 6.83
C ILE A 97 9.12 9.63 6.73
N LYS A 98 8.79 8.37 6.99
CA LYS A 98 9.60 7.19 6.69
C LYS A 98 9.02 6.50 5.46
N LEU A 99 9.66 6.67 4.31
CA LEU A 99 9.24 6.05 3.06
C LEU A 99 9.85 4.66 2.92
N LEU A 100 9.00 3.64 2.84
CA LEU A 100 9.38 2.27 2.58
C LEU A 100 8.93 1.87 1.17
N ARG A 101 9.89 1.47 0.34
CA ARG A 101 9.64 1.04 -1.03
C ARG A 101 9.61 -0.48 -1.05
N MET A 102 8.43 -1.08 -1.10
CA MET A 102 8.32 -2.54 -1.13
C MET A 102 8.54 -3.08 -2.54
N GLY A 103 7.89 -2.46 -3.53
CA GLY A 103 7.69 -3.04 -4.84
C GLY A 103 6.60 -4.12 -4.83
N GLY A 104 6.01 -4.38 -6.00
CA GLY A 104 4.91 -5.34 -6.13
C GLY A 104 5.35 -6.79 -6.34
N PHE A 105 4.41 -7.72 -6.14
CA PHE A 105 4.62 -9.14 -6.43
C PHE A 105 4.84 -9.37 -7.94
N LYS A 106 5.99 -9.93 -8.32
CA LYS A 106 6.23 -10.33 -9.71
C LYS A 106 5.64 -11.74 -9.93
N ASN A 107 4.48 -11.81 -10.57
CA ASN A 107 3.85 -13.09 -10.94
C ASN A 107 4.31 -13.64 -12.31
N ALA A 108 5.26 -12.98 -12.99
CA ALA A 108 5.73 -13.39 -14.31
C ALA A 108 7.05 -14.17 -14.22
N GLY A 109 7.00 -15.49 -14.45
CA GLY A 109 8.17 -16.37 -14.57
C GLY A 109 8.06 -17.67 -13.75
N SER A 110 8.83 -18.69 -14.14
CA SER A 110 8.91 -20.03 -13.55
C SER A 110 9.72 -20.12 -12.23
N SER A 111 10.06 -18.98 -11.63
CA SER A 111 10.81 -18.91 -10.37
C SER A 111 9.87 -18.95 -9.16
N CYS A 112 10.22 -19.75 -8.15
CA CYS A 112 9.50 -19.80 -6.89
C CYS A 112 9.71 -18.49 -6.10
N TYR A 113 8.70 -17.61 -6.08
CA TYR A 113 8.72 -16.32 -5.36
C TYR A 113 8.23 -16.42 -3.90
N CYS A 114 8.19 -17.64 -3.33
CA CYS A 114 7.72 -17.83 -1.97
C CYS A 114 8.52 -16.97 -0.96
N PRO A 115 9.88 -16.96 -0.98
CA PRO A 115 10.68 -16.21 -0.01
C PRO A 115 10.38 -14.71 -0.02
N GLU A 116 10.36 -14.12 -1.21
CA GLU A 116 10.00 -12.74 -1.46
C GLU A 116 8.63 -12.42 -0.86
N ASN A 117 7.66 -13.30 -1.12
CA ASN A 117 6.30 -13.09 -0.65
C ASN A 117 6.17 -13.20 0.87
N ALA A 118 6.84 -14.18 1.49
CA ALA A 118 6.88 -14.31 2.93
C ALA A 118 7.53 -13.09 3.60
N PHE A 119 8.62 -12.57 3.01
CA PHE A 119 9.29 -11.38 3.50
C PHE A 119 8.42 -10.12 3.41
N LEU A 120 7.85 -9.82 2.23
CA LEU A 120 6.97 -8.66 2.06
C LEU A 120 5.73 -8.74 2.95
N ASN A 121 5.15 -9.92 3.11
CA ASN A 121 4.01 -10.14 4.01
C ASN A 121 4.40 -9.88 5.47
N ALA A 122 5.57 -10.32 5.92
CA ALA A 122 6.06 -10.03 7.27
C ALA A 122 6.24 -8.52 7.50
N VAL A 123 6.73 -7.79 6.50
CA VAL A 123 6.90 -6.33 6.56
C VAL A 123 5.54 -5.63 6.70
N VAL A 124 4.55 -6.01 5.89
CA VAL A 124 3.17 -5.48 5.98
C VAL A 124 2.53 -5.82 7.32
N ASN A 125 2.74 -7.05 7.82
CA ASN A 125 2.27 -7.47 9.14
C ASN A 125 2.85 -6.57 10.23
N SER A 126 4.17 -6.34 10.23
CA SER A 126 4.84 -5.50 11.23
C SER A 126 4.35 -4.05 11.18
N LEU A 127 4.16 -3.48 9.99
CA LEU A 127 3.62 -2.13 9.80
C LEU A 127 2.19 -1.98 10.38
N LEU A 128 1.31 -2.93 10.07
CA LEU A 128 -0.11 -2.87 10.42
C LEU A 128 -0.38 -3.26 11.88
N LEU A 129 0.32 -4.25 12.42
CA LEU A 129 0.12 -4.74 13.78
C LEU A 129 1.07 -4.09 14.81
N GLY A 130 2.14 -3.44 14.36
CA GLY A 130 3.08 -2.72 15.21
C GLY A 130 2.59 -1.35 15.68
N LYS A 131 3.30 -0.78 16.66
CA LYS A 131 2.93 0.45 17.40
C LYS A 131 3.12 1.77 16.63
N HIS A 132 3.36 1.72 15.32
CA HIS A 132 3.59 2.91 14.50
C HIS A 132 2.39 3.89 14.50
N ASP A 133 2.65 5.18 14.66
CA ASP A 133 1.63 6.23 14.83
C ASP A 133 0.69 6.37 13.62
N VAL A 134 1.26 6.59 12.44
CA VAL A 134 0.51 6.69 11.18
C VAL A 134 1.17 5.84 10.11
N VAL A 135 0.41 4.96 9.45
CA VAL A 135 0.87 4.16 8.32
C VAL A 135 -0.07 4.42 7.15
N ILE A 136 0.48 4.81 6.00
CA ILE A 136 -0.24 4.97 4.73
C ILE A 136 0.33 3.95 3.75
N LEU A 137 -0.49 2.98 3.36
CA LEU A 137 -0.14 1.95 2.38
C LEU A 137 -0.75 2.31 1.02
N ASP A 138 0.09 2.60 0.03
CA ASP A 138 -0.30 2.77 -1.37
C ASP A 138 -0.17 1.41 -2.07
N PHE A 139 -1.30 0.74 -2.29
CA PHE A 139 -1.34 -0.52 -3.03
C PHE A 139 -1.51 -0.28 -4.53
N GLY A 140 -1.09 -1.25 -5.33
CA GLY A 140 -1.38 -1.30 -6.76
C GLY A 140 -2.84 -1.56 -7.10
N ALA A 141 -3.08 -2.21 -8.24
CA ALA A 141 -4.42 -2.55 -8.70
C ALA A 141 -4.98 -3.79 -7.95
N GLY A 142 -5.35 -3.60 -6.68
CA GLY A 142 -5.94 -4.67 -5.87
C GLY A 142 -5.57 -4.59 -4.39
N ILE A 143 -5.74 -5.71 -3.71
CA ILE A 143 -5.49 -5.88 -2.26
C ILE A 143 -4.70 -7.16 -1.97
N GLU A 144 -3.98 -7.68 -2.98
CA GLU A 144 -3.19 -8.92 -2.92
C GLU A 144 -2.11 -8.95 -1.83
N HIS A 145 -1.69 -7.77 -1.37
CA HIS A 145 -0.73 -7.59 -0.27
C HIS A 145 -1.37 -7.70 1.12
N LEU A 146 -2.70 -7.76 1.20
CA LEU A 146 -3.42 -7.97 2.45
C LEU A 146 -3.81 -9.44 2.60
N THR A 147 -3.72 -9.93 3.83
CA THR A 147 -4.27 -11.20 4.27
C THR A 147 -5.44 -10.94 5.21
N ARG A 148 -6.26 -11.95 5.51
CA ARG A 148 -7.32 -11.80 6.53
C ARG A 148 -6.78 -11.36 7.90
N GLY A 149 -5.53 -11.75 8.22
CA GLY A 149 -4.86 -11.34 9.46
C GLY A 149 -4.51 -9.85 9.47
N THR A 150 -3.99 -9.32 8.35
CA THR A 150 -3.59 -7.92 8.25
C THR A 150 -4.73 -6.96 7.94
N ALA A 151 -5.76 -7.42 7.25
CA ALA A 151 -6.94 -6.62 6.94
C ALA A 151 -7.59 -6.01 8.21
N ARG A 152 -7.56 -6.74 9.33
CA ARG A 152 -8.06 -6.25 10.62
C ARG A 152 -7.20 -5.17 11.26
N GLY A 153 -5.92 -5.10 10.89
CA GLY A 153 -5.00 -4.06 11.33
C GLY A 153 -5.14 -2.75 10.53
N VAL A 154 -5.94 -2.74 9.46
CA VAL A 154 -6.24 -1.53 8.69
C VAL A 154 -7.40 -0.80 9.36
N ASP A 155 -7.20 0.43 9.84
CA ASP A 155 -8.26 1.23 10.45
C ASP A 155 -9.26 1.76 9.41
N LEU A 156 -8.76 2.09 8.20
CA LEU A 156 -9.54 2.62 7.10
C LEU A 156 -8.95 2.20 5.75
N MET A 157 -9.78 1.63 4.89
CA MET A 157 -9.45 1.42 3.49
C MET A 157 -10.15 2.46 2.62
N LEU A 158 -9.38 3.15 1.77
CA LEU A 158 -9.85 4.11 0.79
C LEU A 158 -9.76 3.49 -0.61
N ILE A 159 -10.91 3.36 -1.28
CA ILE A 159 -11.02 2.88 -2.65
C ILE A 159 -11.17 4.09 -3.56
N VAL A 160 -10.14 4.40 -4.34
CA VAL A 160 -10.16 5.54 -5.27
C VAL A 160 -10.82 5.13 -6.58
N THR A 161 -11.73 5.96 -7.08
CA THR A 161 -12.50 5.68 -8.31
C THR A 161 -12.75 6.94 -9.12
N GLU A 162 -12.76 6.80 -10.45
CA GLU A 162 -13.14 7.85 -11.38
C GLU A 162 -14.66 7.80 -11.69
N PRO A 163 -15.28 8.89 -12.18
CA PRO A 163 -16.69 8.92 -12.56
C PRO A 163 -16.97 8.17 -13.88
N THR A 164 -16.55 6.92 -13.96
CA THR A 164 -16.78 6.03 -15.09
C THR A 164 -17.35 4.70 -14.60
N LYS A 165 -18.23 4.08 -15.40
CA LYS A 165 -18.86 2.80 -15.04
C LYS A 165 -17.83 1.71 -14.72
N VAL A 166 -16.79 1.60 -15.54
CA VAL A 166 -15.73 0.60 -15.33
C VAL A 166 -15.00 0.80 -14.01
N SER A 167 -14.69 2.06 -13.64
CA SER A 167 -14.00 2.34 -12.38
C SER A 167 -14.90 2.05 -11.17
N VAL A 168 -16.18 2.41 -11.25
CA VAL A 168 -17.19 2.08 -10.22
C VAL A 168 -17.33 0.57 -10.04
N ASP A 169 -17.42 -0.19 -11.14
CA ASP A 169 -17.55 -1.65 -11.07
C ASP A 169 -16.31 -2.29 -10.41
N THR A 170 -15.10 -1.83 -10.75
CA THR A 170 -13.87 -2.26 -10.07
C THR A 170 -13.89 -1.92 -8.58
N ALA A 171 -14.31 -0.71 -8.22
CA ALA A 171 -14.40 -0.29 -6.82
C ALA A 171 -15.35 -1.18 -6.00
N ARG A 172 -16.48 -1.59 -6.57
CA ARG A 172 -17.43 -2.54 -5.92
C ARG A 172 -16.83 -3.93 -5.71
N VAL A 173 -16.07 -4.43 -6.68
CA VAL A 173 -15.35 -5.71 -6.53
C VAL A 173 -14.34 -5.62 -5.39
N ILE A 174 -13.53 -4.55 -5.35
CA ILE A 174 -12.55 -4.32 -4.27
C ILE A 174 -13.25 -4.18 -2.92
N GLN A 175 -14.36 -3.45 -2.86
CA GLN A 175 -15.14 -3.26 -1.64
C GLN A 175 -15.64 -4.60 -1.09
N LYS A 176 -16.18 -5.47 -1.95
CA LYS A 176 -16.62 -6.81 -1.56
C LYS A 176 -15.47 -7.66 -1.02
N LEU A 177 -14.32 -7.67 -1.71
CA LEU A 177 -13.14 -8.43 -1.26
C LEU A 177 -12.62 -7.91 0.09
N ALA A 178 -12.56 -6.59 0.27
CA ALA A 178 -12.14 -5.98 1.53
C ALA A 178 -13.09 -6.32 2.69
N GLN A 179 -14.40 -6.36 2.45
CA GLN A 179 -15.39 -6.81 3.44
C GLN A 179 -15.19 -8.28 3.81
N GLU A 180 -15.00 -9.16 2.82
CA GLU A 180 -14.74 -10.59 3.05
C GLU A 180 -13.44 -10.85 3.82
N MET A 181 -12.45 -9.95 3.70
CA MET A 181 -11.21 -10.00 4.46
C MET A 181 -11.33 -9.45 5.88
N GLY A 182 -12.43 -8.78 6.21
CA GLY A 182 -12.71 -8.25 7.54
C GLY A 182 -12.08 -6.88 7.80
N VAL A 183 -11.91 -6.05 6.77
CA VAL A 183 -11.53 -4.64 6.95
C VAL A 183 -12.65 -3.91 7.69
N PRO A 184 -12.38 -3.24 8.82
CA PRO A 184 -13.42 -2.66 9.68
C PRO A 184 -14.15 -1.47 9.05
N LYS A 185 -13.45 -0.66 8.25
CA LYS A 185 -14.01 0.54 7.63
C LYS A 185 -13.50 0.71 6.21
N ILE A 186 -14.43 0.81 5.26
CA ILE A 186 -14.13 0.98 3.84
C ILE A 186 -14.87 2.22 3.35
N LYS A 187 -14.17 3.10 2.63
CA LYS A 187 -14.70 4.33 2.05
C LYS A 187 -14.23 4.49 0.61
N VAL A 188 -15.01 5.20 -0.19
CA VAL A 188 -14.76 5.44 -1.62
C VAL A 188 -14.40 6.90 -1.82
N VAL A 189 -13.34 7.16 -2.58
CA VAL A 189 -12.92 8.51 -2.96
C VAL A 189 -13.14 8.70 -4.45
N GLY A 190 -14.08 9.57 -4.80
CA GLY A 190 -14.27 10.02 -6.17
C GLY A 190 -13.16 10.97 -6.61
N ASN A 191 -12.34 10.56 -7.58
CA ASN A 191 -11.25 11.36 -8.13
C ASN A 191 -11.51 11.76 -9.59
N LYS A 192 -10.82 12.82 -10.05
CA LYS A 192 -10.91 13.38 -11.41
C LYS A 192 -12.34 13.76 -11.84
N VAL A 193 -13.17 14.17 -10.88
CA VAL A 193 -14.49 14.72 -11.13
C VAL A 193 -14.37 16.14 -11.66
N ARG A 194 -14.89 16.40 -12.87
CA ARG A 194 -14.79 17.70 -13.56
C ARG A 194 -16.14 18.39 -13.70
N THR A 195 -17.23 17.64 -13.66
CA THR A 195 -18.59 18.17 -13.87
C THR A 195 -19.56 17.72 -12.77
N GLU A 196 -20.63 18.51 -12.55
CA GLU A 196 -21.69 18.09 -11.61
C GLU A 196 -22.41 16.82 -12.07
N ARG A 197 -22.46 16.54 -13.38
CA ARG A 197 -23.00 15.27 -13.90
C ARG A 197 -22.19 14.07 -13.43
N GLU A 198 -20.86 14.17 -13.48
CA GLU A 198 -19.94 13.11 -13.01
C GLU A 198 -20.03 12.92 -11.49
N LYS A 199 -20.15 14.03 -10.75
CA LYS A 199 -20.36 14.00 -9.30
C LYS A 199 -21.68 13.31 -8.92
N ASN A 200 -22.77 13.64 -9.62
CA ASN A 200 -24.06 13.00 -9.43
C ASN A 200 -24.00 11.52 -9.80
N PHE A 201 -23.33 11.17 -10.91
CA PHE A 201 -23.10 9.77 -11.28
C PHE A 201 -22.43 8.96 -10.17
N LEU A 202 -21.41 9.50 -9.49
CA LEU A 202 -20.78 8.83 -8.36
C LEU A 202 -21.70 8.73 -7.14
N ARG A 203 -22.46 9.78 -6.82
CA ARG A 203 -23.47 9.77 -5.74
C ARG A 203 -24.62 8.80 -5.98
N ASP A 204 -25.00 8.58 -7.23
CA ASP A 204 -26.01 7.60 -7.61
C ASP A 204 -25.44 6.17 -7.60
N SER A 205 -24.12 6.04 -7.71
CA SER A 205 -23.41 4.75 -7.77
C SER A 205 -23.05 4.17 -6.40
N PHE A 206 -22.92 5.01 -5.37
CA PHE A 206 -22.53 4.62 -4.02
C PHE A 206 -23.46 5.25 -2.99
N LYS A 207 -23.65 4.57 -1.86
CA LYS A 207 -24.45 5.13 -0.77
C LYS A 207 -23.70 6.30 -0.10
N PRO A 208 -24.39 7.27 0.51
CA PRO A 208 -23.74 8.39 1.22
C PRO A 208 -22.75 7.95 2.30
N GLU A 209 -23.00 6.82 2.97
CA GLU A 209 -22.11 6.24 3.96
C GLU A 209 -20.89 5.50 3.38
N GLU A 210 -20.84 5.29 2.06
CA GLU A 210 -19.70 4.68 1.37
C GLU A 210 -18.75 5.75 0.83
N LEU A 211 -19.27 6.91 0.42
CA LEU A 211 -18.51 8.09 -0.03
C LEU A 211 -17.88 8.89 1.12
#